data_AF-A0ABD1BVG1-F1
#
_entry.id   AF-A0ABD1BVG1-F1
#
_cell.length_a   1.000
_cell.length_b   1.000
_cell.length_c   1.000
_cell.angle_alpha   90.00
_cell.angle_beta   90.00
_cell.angle_gamma   90.00
#
_symmetry.space_group_name_H-M   'P 1'
#
loop_
_entity.id
_entity.type
_entity.pdbx_description
1 polymer ?
#
loop_
_entity_poly.entity_id
_entity_poly.type
_entity_poly.pdbx_seq_one_letter_code
_entity_poly.pdbx_strand_id
1 'polypeptide(L)'
;MIDPCRPHAISYGNKICINGVLYYRAGIGRMSSEATMLVRFDFSSEKLFFMEIIESFSRALHTAATLINYNGKLGSLLSEGPRFVTGETRSFELWVLEDVEKHEWSKHTYIHIASFVETYGWRRPFKLCWSDSDQ
;
A
#
# COMPACT_ATOMS: atom_id res chain seq x y z
N MET A 1 -17.94 25.79 -5.67
CA MET A 1 -18.95 24.73 -5.50
C MET A 1 -18.19 23.43 -5.31
N ILE A 2 -18.23 22.87 -4.10
CA ILE A 2 -17.65 21.57 -3.77
C ILE A 2 -18.70 20.54 -4.18
N ASP A 3 -18.36 19.61 -5.08
CA ASP A 3 -19.26 18.55 -5.52
C ASP A 3 -19.66 17.69 -4.30
N PRO A 4 -20.95 17.65 -3.91
CA PRO A 4 -21.36 17.11 -2.64
C PRO A 4 -21.40 15.58 -2.73
N CYS A 5 -20.46 14.95 -2.04
CA CYS A 5 -20.60 13.60 -1.50
C CYS A 5 -21.04 12.55 -2.53
N ARG A 6 -20.11 12.09 -3.38
CA ARG A 6 -20.27 10.80 -4.07
C ARG A 6 -20.56 9.72 -3.01
N PRO A 7 -21.76 9.11 -2.96
CA PRO A 7 -22.06 8.10 -1.95
C PRO A 7 -21.20 6.86 -2.22
N HIS A 8 -20.28 6.58 -1.31
CA HIS A 8 -19.37 5.44 -1.38
C HIS A 8 -19.41 4.68 -0.05
N ALA A 9 -19.28 3.36 -0.12
CA ALA A 9 -19.16 2.53 1.07
C ALA A 9 -17.68 2.37 1.42
N ILE A 10 -17.34 2.63 2.70
CA ILE A 10 -15.99 2.37 3.21
C ILE A 10 -15.78 0.86 3.20
N SER A 11 -14.68 0.40 2.60
CA SER A 11 -14.29 -1.00 2.66
C SER A 11 -13.84 -1.33 4.09
N TYR A 12 -14.41 -2.38 4.69
CA TYR A 12 -14.11 -2.76 6.07
C TYR A 12 -12.61 -3.03 6.27
N GLY A 13 -12.02 -2.34 7.25
CA GLY A 13 -10.69 -2.68 7.80
C GLY A 13 -9.48 -1.99 7.17
N ASN A 14 -9.64 -1.06 6.22
CA ASN A 14 -8.52 -0.51 5.46
C ASN A 14 -8.51 1.02 5.40
N LYS A 15 -8.32 1.65 6.57
CA LYS A 15 -8.12 3.09 6.72
C LYS A 15 -6.89 3.40 7.58
N ILE A 16 -6.23 4.51 7.30
CA ILE A 16 -5.07 4.97 8.08
C ILE A 16 -5.05 6.51 8.13
N CYS A 17 -4.63 7.06 9.27
CA CYS A 17 -4.38 8.49 9.41
C CYS A 17 -2.85 8.72 9.46
N ILE A 18 -2.35 9.60 8.59
CA ILE A 18 -0.94 9.95 8.50
C ILE A 18 -0.85 11.47 8.52
N ASN A 19 -0.19 12.04 9.54
CA ASN A 19 0.05 13.49 9.66
C ASN A 19 -1.21 14.36 9.44
N GLY A 20 -2.36 13.96 10.00
CA GLY A 20 -3.61 14.73 9.86
C GLY A 20 -4.32 14.54 8.51
N VAL A 21 -3.93 13.53 7.73
CA VAL A 21 -4.60 13.12 6.49
C VAL A 21 -5.11 11.69 6.63
N LEU A 22 -6.41 11.50 6.47
CA LEU A 22 -7.07 10.20 6.46
C LEU A 22 -7.06 9.62 5.06
N TYR A 23 -6.57 8.39 4.94
CA TYR A 23 -6.62 7.58 3.73
C TYR A 23 -7.50 6.36 3.97
N TYR A 24 -8.42 6.07 3.06
CA TYR A 24 -9.23 4.87 3.15
C TYR A 24 -9.68 4.36 1.78
N ARG A 25 -9.85 3.05 1.69
CA ARG A 25 -10.39 2.40 0.49
C ARG A 25 -11.92 2.46 0.47
N ALA A 26 -12.49 2.76 -0.68
CA ALA A 26 -13.94 2.84 -0.87
C ALA A 26 -14.38 2.20 -2.19
N GLY A 27 -15.60 1.69 -2.21
CA GLY A 27 -16.26 1.14 -3.39
C GLY A 27 -17.41 2.02 -3.88
N ILE A 28 -17.64 2.04 -5.19
CA ILE A 28 -18.86 2.62 -5.79
C ILE A 28 -19.99 1.59 -5.67
N GLY A 29 -21.08 1.99 -5.02
CA GLY A 29 -22.24 1.13 -4.79
C GLY A 29 -22.22 0.44 -3.42
N ARG A 30 -23.41 0.15 -2.88
CA ARG A 30 -23.59 -0.33 -1.50
C ARG A 30 -23.13 -1.78 -1.26
N MET A 31 -22.74 -2.51 -2.31
CA MET A 31 -22.52 -3.96 -2.28
C MET A 31 -21.19 -4.43 -2.89
N SER A 32 -20.28 -3.53 -3.30
CA SER A 32 -18.97 -3.99 -3.80
C SER A 32 -18.08 -4.41 -2.62
N SER A 33 -17.63 -5.67 -2.62
CA SER A 33 -16.56 -6.14 -1.74
C SER A 33 -15.19 -5.57 -2.14
N GLU A 34 -15.09 -5.07 -3.37
CA GLU A 34 -13.88 -4.51 -3.96
C GLU A 34 -13.88 -2.99 -3.84
N ALA A 35 -12.73 -2.46 -3.42
CA ALA A 35 -12.46 -1.04 -3.45
C ALA A 35 -12.20 -0.61 -4.89
N THR A 36 -12.90 0.43 -5.33
CA THR A 36 -12.74 1.03 -6.67
C THR A 36 -12.02 2.37 -6.59
N MET A 37 -11.84 2.93 -5.39
CA MET A 37 -11.13 4.19 -5.18
C MET A 37 -10.36 4.21 -3.85
N LEU A 38 -9.28 4.99 -3.83
CA LEU A 38 -8.63 5.46 -2.61
C LEU A 38 -9.11 6.89 -2.34
N VAL A 39 -9.63 7.11 -1.15
CA VAL A 39 -10.06 8.44 -0.70
C VAL A 39 -9.02 9.00 0.24
N ARG A 40 -8.69 10.27 0.04
CA ARG A 40 -7.84 11.10 0.90
C ARG A 40 -8.69 12.24 1.47
N PHE A 41 -8.63 12.43 2.77
CA PHE A 41 -9.27 13.55 3.46
C PHE A 41 -8.26 14.27 4.34
N ASP A 42 -8.01 15.54 4.04
CA ASP A 42 -7.15 16.40 4.84
C ASP A 42 -7.99 17.17 5.87
N PHE A 43 -7.75 16.91 7.15
CA PHE A 43 -8.49 17.57 8.25
C PHE A 43 -8.17 19.07 8.37
N SER A 44 -7.00 19.51 7.90
CA SER A 44 -6.57 20.91 8.04
C SER A 44 -7.21 21.81 7.00
N SER A 45 -7.39 21.27 5.78
CA SER A 45 -8.00 22.01 4.66
C SER A 45 -9.45 21.61 4.39
N GLU A 46 -9.96 20.59 5.08
CA GLU A 46 -11.27 19.97 4.86
C GLU A 46 -11.49 19.54 3.40
N LYS A 47 -10.41 19.15 2.71
CA LYS A 47 -10.45 18.74 1.29
C LYS A 47 -10.52 17.23 1.15
N LEU A 48 -11.46 16.79 0.30
CA LEU A 48 -11.58 15.41 -0.16
C LEU A 48 -10.92 15.28 -1.54
N PHE A 49 -10.17 14.20 -1.69
CA PHE A 49 -9.56 13.80 -2.95
C PHE A 49 -9.84 12.33 -3.21
N PHE A 50 -10.17 12.02 -4.47
CA PHE A 50 -10.57 10.69 -4.91
C PHE A 50 -9.62 10.22 -6.00
N MET A 51 -8.97 9.07 -5.76
CA MET A 51 -8.12 8.40 -6.72
C MET A 51 -8.81 7.13 -7.17
N GLU A 52 -9.23 7.08 -8.44
CA GLU A 52 -9.79 5.86 -9.03
C GLU A 52 -8.72 4.78 -9.15
N ILE A 53 -9.03 3.57 -8.70
CA ILE A 53 -8.09 2.45 -8.77
C ILE A 53 -8.10 1.90 -10.19
N ILE A 54 -7.04 2.20 -10.93
CA ILE A 54 -6.81 1.67 -12.28
C ILE A 54 -5.85 0.48 -12.26
N GLU A 55 -5.77 -0.24 -13.37
CA GLU A 55 -5.00 -1.49 -13.49
C GLU A 55 -3.54 -1.34 -13.05
N SER A 56 -2.88 -0.21 -13.38
CA SER A 56 -1.46 0.04 -13.12
C SER A 56 -1.04 0.02 -11.65
N PHE A 57 -1.96 0.34 -10.72
CA PHE A 57 -1.71 0.27 -9.28
C PHE A 57 -2.82 -0.47 -8.52
N SER A 58 -3.65 -1.23 -9.23
CA SER A 58 -4.69 -2.10 -8.65
C SER A 58 -4.14 -3.05 -7.58
N ARG A 59 -2.92 -3.57 -7.80
CA ARG A 59 -2.19 -4.39 -6.83
C ARG A 59 -1.85 -3.65 -5.54
N ALA A 60 -1.44 -2.38 -5.63
CA ALA A 60 -1.14 -1.56 -4.46
C ALA A 60 -2.36 -1.39 -3.55
N LEU A 61 -3.57 -1.37 -4.11
CA LEU A 61 -4.81 -1.15 -3.36
C LEU A 61 -5.70 -2.38 -3.29
N HIS A 62 -5.13 -3.57 -3.53
CA HIS A 62 -5.82 -4.85 -3.46
C HIS A 62 -6.53 -5.02 -2.11
N THR A 63 -7.68 -5.68 -2.08
CA THR A 63 -8.51 -5.83 -0.87
C THR A 63 -7.79 -6.55 0.27
N ALA A 64 -6.87 -7.46 -0.05
CA ALA A 64 -6.02 -8.15 0.92
C ALA A 64 -4.80 -7.34 1.41
N ALA A 65 -4.48 -6.21 0.76
CA ALA A 65 -3.37 -5.37 1.19
C ALA A 65 -3.74 -4.59 2.46
N THR A 66 -2.74 -4.21 3.25
CA THR A 66 -2.89 -3.39 4.46
C THR A 66 -2.27 -2.01 4.24
N LEU A 67 -3.03 -0.93 4.49
CA LEU A 67 -2.46 0.43 4.43
C LEU A 67 -1.57 0.67 5.65
N ILE A 68 -0.39 1.24 5.43
CA ILE A 68 0.60 1.54 6.46
C ILE A 68 1.15 2.97 6.34
N ASN A 69 1.70 3.48 7.43
CA ASN A 69 2.52 4.68 7.41
C ASN A 69 3.96 4.26 7.13
N TYR A 70 4.47 4.61 5.96
CA TYR A 70 5.86 4.36 5.59
C TYR A 70 6.61 5.69 5.53
N ASN A 71 7.33 6.02 6.60
CA ASN A 71 8.11 7.25 6.71
C ASN A 71 7.34 8.53 6.36
N GLY A 72 6.08 8.63 6.82
CA GLY A 72 5.19 9.77 6.55
C GLY A 72 4.48 9.71 5.20
N LYS A 73 4.76 8.70 4.36
CA LYS A 73 4.05 8.43 3.11
C LYS A 73 3.03 7.32 3.28
N LEU A 74 2.01 7.31 2.43
CA LEU A 74 1.07 6.20 2.35
C LEU A 74 1.77 4.99 1.74
N GLY A 75 1.89 3.92 2.53
CA GLY A 75 2.33 2.62 2.06
C GLY A 75 1.17 1.63 2.00
N SER A 76 1.35 0.58 1.21
CA SER A 76 0.45 -0.58 1.16
C SER A 76 1.25 -1.87 1.10
N LEU A 77 0.98 -2.78 2.03
CA LEU A 77 1.64 -4.06 2.16
C LEU A 77 0.75 -5.18 1.65
N LEU A 78 1.27 -6.00 0.73
CA LEU A 78 0.61 -7.18 0.20
C LEU A 78 1.52 -8.41 0.40
N SER A 79 1.10 -9.34 1.25
CA SER A 79 1.82 -10.59 1.51
C SER A 79 1.30 -11.73 0.64
N GLU A 80 2.15 -12.68 0.27
CA GLU A 80 1.74 -14.01 -0.19
C GLU A 80 1.22 -14.81 1.02
N GLY A 81 0.02 -14.52 1.50
CA GLY A 81 -0.52 -15.18 2.70
C GLY A 81 -1.69 -14.43 3.34
N PRO A 82 -1.87 -14.52 4.67
CA PRO A 82 -2.93 -13.77 5.35
C PRO A 82 -2.80 -12.25 5.12
N ARG A 83 -3.85 -11.49 5.42
CA ARG A 83 -3.92 -10.02 5.21
C ARG A 83 -2.83 -9.20 5.92
N PHE A 84 -1.99 -9.84 6.71
CA PHE A 84 -0.93 -9.23 7.51
C PHE A 84 0.36 -10.02 7.33
N VAL A 85 1.48 -9.28 7.31
CA VAL A 85 2.82 -9.86 7.31
C VAL A 85 3.08 -10.49 8.67
N THR A 86 3.47 -11.76 8.69
CA THR A 86 3.83 -12.50 9.90
C THR A 86 5.29 -12.96 9.82
N GLY A 87 5.83 -13.55 10.89
CA GLY A 87 7.16 -14.16 10.87
C GLY A 87 7.29 -15.33 9.89
N GLU A 88 6.18 -15.88 9.41
CA GLU A 88 6.14 -16.96 8.42
C GLU A 88 6.05 -16.44 6.97
N THR A 89 5.84 -15.13 6.79
CA THR A 89 5.74 -14.51 5.47
C THR A 89 7.05 -14.67 4.70
N ARG A 90 6.99 -15.43 3.59
CA ARG A 90 8.14 -15.69 2.72
C ARG A 90 8.47 -14.55 1.79
N SER A 91 7.45 -13.80 1.36
CA SER A 91 7.61 -12.64 0.50
C SER A 91 6.44 -11.68 0.68
N PHE A 92 6.70 -10.40 0.46
CA PHE A 92 5.65 -9.38 0.38
C PHE A 92 6.05 -8.23 -0.55
N GLU A 93 5.05 -7.57 -1.10
CA GLU A 93 5.18 -6.35 -1.87
C GLU A 93 4.87 -5.15 -0.96
N LEU A 94 5.76 -4.17 -0.95
CA LEU A 94 5.53 -2.84 -0.40
C LEU A 94 5.33 -1.87 -1.55
N TRP A 95 4.16 -1.25 -1.59
CA TRP A 95 3.84 -0.17 -2.51
C TRP A 95 3.86 1.15 -1.75
N VAL A 96 4.56 2.16 -2.26
CA VAL A 96 4.64 3.49 -1.64
C VAL A 96 4.08 4.53 -2.60
N LEU A 97 3.14 5.35 -2.14
CA LEU A 97 2.61 6.46 -2.92
C LEU A 97 3.66 7.59 -2.93
N GLU A 98 4.31 7.80 -4.08
CA GLU A 98 5.40 8.76 -4.25
C GLU A 98 4.87 10.15 -4.58
N ASP A 99 3.91 10.21 -5.50
CA ASP A 99 3.25 11.45 -5.92
C ASP A 99 1.74 11.27 -5.86
N VAL A 100 1.11 11.98 -4.94
CA VAL A 100 -0.34 11.91 -4.70
C VAL A 100 -1.14 12.50 -5.85
N GLU A 101 -0.61 13.53 -6.52
CA GLU A 101 -1.32 14.23 -7.59
C GLU A 101 -1.21 13.49 -8.93
N LYS A 102 -0.06 12.83 -9.17
CA LYS A 102 0.15 12.00 -10.36
C LYS A 102 -0.30 10.55 -10.22
N HIS A 103 -0.71 10.13 -9.02
CA HIS A 103 -1.06 8.74 -8.70
C HIS A 103 0.10 7.76 -8.92
N GLU A 104 1.34 8.20 -8.65
CA GLU A 104 2.54 7.40 -8.89
C GLU A 104 2.89 6.55 -7.66
N TRP A 105 3.05 5.26 -7.88
CA TRP A 105 3.44 4.28 -6.86
C TRP A 105 4.78 3.65 -7.20
N SER A 106 5.66 3.51 -6.19
CA SER A 106 6.86 2.68 -6.29
C SER A 106 6.58 1.31 -5.68
N LYS A 107 7.10 0.25 -6.34
CA LYS A 107 6.98 -1.14 -5.86
C LYS A 107 8.33 -1.64 -5.35
N HIS A 108 8.33 -2.15 -4.14
CA HIS A 108 9.47 -2.83 -3.51
C HIS A 108 9.05 -4.27 -3.20
N THR A 109 9.85 -5.25 -3.61
CA THR A 109 9.56 -6.66 -3.33
C THR A 109 10.58 -7.19 -2.35
N TYR A 110 10.11 -7.72 -1.23
CA TYR A 110 10.94 -8.29 -0.19
C TYR A 110 10.76 -9.81 -0.17
N ILE A 111 11.87 -10.53 -0.10
CA ILE A 111 11.90 -11.99 -0.07
C ILE A 111 12.72 -12.40 1.14
N HIS A 112 12.16 -13.28 1.96
CA HIS A 112 12.84 -13.84 3.12
C HIS A 112 13.95 -14.79 2.66
N ILE A 113 15.17 -14.64 3.18
CA ILE A 113 16.36 -15.35 2.67
C ILE A 113 16.20 -16.89 2.75
N ALA A 114 15.42 -17.41 3.70
CA ALA A 114 15.16 -18.85 3.80
C ALA A 114 14.43 -19.41 2.55
N SER A 115 13.51 -18.66 1.93
CA SER A 115 12.82 -19.11 0.70
C SER A 115 13.73 -19.01 -0.54
N PHE A 116 14.70 -18.10 -0.53
CA PHE A 116 15.71 -17.99 -1.58
C PHE A 116 16.65 -19.21 -1.59
N VAL A 117 17.05 -19.70 -0.41
CA VAL A 117 17.93 -20.87 -0.27
C VAL A 117 17.23 -22.16 -0.74
N GLU A 118 15.94 -22.32 -0.42
CA GLU A 118 15.13 -23.46 -0.88
C GLU A 118 14.92 -23.46 -2.40
N THR A 119 14.77 -22.28 -3.02
CA THR A 119 14.45 -22.17 -4.47
C THR A 119 15.70 -22.21 -5.35
N TYR A 120 16.82 -21.63 -4.91
CA TYR A 120 17.97 -21.38 -5.78
C TYR A 120 19.30 -21.99 -5.31
N GLY A 121 19.31 -22.87 -4.31
CA GLY A 121 20.42 -23.79 -3.97
C GLY A 121 21.83 -23.21 -4.09
N TRP A 122 22.36 -22.61 -3.04
CA TRP A 122 23.56 -21.77 -3.18
C TRP A 122 24.85 -22.54 -3.46
N ARG A 123 25.49 -22.25 -4.60
CA ARG A 123 26.95 -22.33 -4.77
C ARG A 123 27.51 -20.95 -5.11
N ARG A 124 27.69 -20.06 -4.12
CA ARG A 124 28.87 -19.15 -3.94
C ARG A 124 28.60 -17.97 -2.97
N PRO A 125 29.56 -17.61 -2.07
CA PRO A 125 29.48 -16.46 -1.15
C PRO A 125 29.22 -15.11 -1.83
N PHE A 126 28.03 -14.53 -1.66
CA PHE A 126 27.84 -13.09 -1.81
C PHE A 126 28.07 -12.40 -0.46
N LYS A 127 29.01 -11.47 -0.50
CA LYS A 127 29.41 -10.58 0.59
C LYS A 127 28.29 -9.55 0.78
N LEU A 128 27.73 -9.45 1.98
CA LEU A 128 26.85 -8.35 2.38
C LEU A 128 27.68 -7.06 2.35
N CYS A 129 27.52 -6.23 1.33
CA CYS A 129 27.97 -4.85 1.37
C CYS A 129 26.89 -4.02 2.04
N TRP A 130 27.11 -3.64 3.29
CA TRP A 130 26.48 -2.47 3.86
C TRP A 130 27.10 -1.25 3.18
N SER A 131 26.28 -0.39 2.56
CA SER A 131 26.72 0.97 2.28
C SER A 131 26.46 1.77 3.55
N ASP A 132 27.51 1.94 4.36
CA ASP A 132 27.54 3.01 5.35
C ASP A 132 27.31 4.32 4.60
N SER A 133 26.28 5.05 5.02
CA SER A 133 26.07 6.43 4.58
C SER A 133 27.01 7.30 5.41
N ASP A 134 28.15 7.67 4.83
CA ASP A 134 28.97 8.76 5.32
C ASP A 134 28.48 10.08 4.71
N GLN A 135 28.20 11.03 5.62
CA GLN A 135 27.92 12.48 5.49
C GLN A 135 26.58 12.94 4.91
#